data_AF-A0AAP2GKV8-F1
#
_entry.id   AF-A0AAP2GKV8-F1
#
_cell.length_a   1.000
_cell.length_b   1.000
_cell.length_c   1.000
_cell.angle_alpha   90.00
_cell.angle_beta   90.00
_cell.angle_gamma   90.00
#
_symmetry.space_group_name_H-M   'P 1'
#
loop_
_entity.id
_entity.type
_entity.pdbx_description
1 polymer ?
#
loop_
_entity_poly.entity_id
_entity_poly.type
_entity_poly.pdbx_seq_one_letter_code
_entity_poly.pdbx_strand_id
1 'polypeptide(L)'
;NPIGINTAVDPGPLKPQKLYSAIFLARYNGKDEEVHRFVFQTSRYADFDEQINSYKLYDDKGVFLRNAVYDNQGKAFGNAQLTKVVQLLAGVLPDTDPLFSTYQDPYDLLMTGIFEMPALPPAVTTEVNIVRNISDNTIVGLLVRSAEPLNDPKMPASILAGSITLSMNGGPVTDHKAIFSKDNTSVFISNAGLNLAAGSVAFTFRYYQFNGTEYQELDNVSANLII
;
A
#
# COMPACT_ATOMS: atom_id res chain seq x y z
N ASN A 1 -20.18 23.92 24.03
CA ASN A 1 -19.56 23.42 22.77
C ASN A 1 -20.66 23.26 21.73
N PRO A 2 -20.64 23.98 20.59
CA PRO A 2 -21.63 23.73 19.57
C PRO A 2 -21.45 22.30 19.05
N ILE A 3 -22.54 21.55 19.06
CA ILE A 3 -22.61 20.18 18.59
C ILE A 3 -22.46 20.24 17.07
N GLY A 4 -21.30 19.84 16.55
CA GLY A 4 -21.16 19.61 15.11
C GLY A 4 -22.12 18.50 14.72
N ILE A 5 -23.07 18.80 13.83
CA ILE A 5 -23.95 17.78 13.24
C ILE A 5 -23.13 17.10 12.15
N ASN A 6 -22.72 15.86 12.39
CA ASN A 6 -22.19 15.01 11.34
C ASN A 6 -23.37 14.40 10.57
N THR A 7 -23.44 14.65 9.28
CA THR A 7 -24.42 14.03 8.38
C THR A 7 -23.67 13.14 7.40
N ALA A 8 -23.97 11.84 7.43
CA ALA A 8 -23.52 10.90 6.42
C ALA A 8 -24.57 10.85 5.30
N VAL A 9 -24.13 10.94 4.05
CA VAL A 9 -24.98 10.81 2.87
C VAL A 9 -24.40 9.70 2.02
N ASP A 10 -25.23 8.71 1.70
CA ASP A 10 -24.89 7.68 0.72
C ASP A 10 -25.22 8.22 -0.69
N PRO A 11 -24.22 8.46 -1.55
CA PRO A 11 -24.44 8.95 -2.91
C PRO A 11 -24.97 7.85 -3.85
N GLY A 12 -25.12 6.61 -3.37
CA GLY A 12 -25.36 5.44 -4.21
C GLY A 12 -24.13 5.05 -5.03
N PRO A 13 -24.26 4.10 -5.97
CA PRO A 13 -23.14 3.61 -6.75
C PRO A 13 -22.61 4.69 -7.70
N LEU A 14 -21.34 5.05 -7.53
CA LEU A 14 -20.64 5.97 -8.42
C LEU A 14 -19.84 5.19 -9.47
N LYS A 15 -19.72 5.73 -10.67
CA LYS A 15 -18.92 5.11 -11.73
C LYS A 15 -17.43 5.34 -11.46
N PRO A 16 -16.56 4.34 -11.74
CA PRO A 16 -15.12 4.51 -11.61
C PRO A 16 -14.55 5.58 -12.55
N GLN A 17 -13.47 6.21 -12.11
CA GLN A 17 -12.70 7.21 -12.85
C GLN A 17 -13.56 8.37 -13.38
N LYS A 18 -14.55 8.83 -12.61
CA LYS A 18 -15.42 9.95 -12.96
C LYS A 18 -15.30 11.09 -11.96
N LEU A 19 -15.46 12.30 -12.48
CA LEU A 19 -15.52 13.53 -11.69
C LEU A 19 -16.96 13.75 -11.24
N TYR A 20 -17.14 13.93 -9.94
CA TYR A 20 -18.42 14.25 -9.29
C TYR A 20 -18.30 15.54 -8.49
N SER A 21 -19.44 16.12 -8.12
CA SER A 21 -19.51 17.29 -7.24
C SER A 21 -20.54 17.05 -6.15
N ALA A 22 -20.08 17.09 -4.90
CA ALA A 22 -20.96 17.17 -3.74
C ALA A 22 -21.35 18.64 -3.55
N ILE A 23 -22.65 18.93 -3.61
CA ILE A 23 -23.21 20.27 -3.41
C ILE A 23 -23.96 20.26 -2.08
N PHE A 24 -23.54 21.12 -1.17
CA PHE A 24 -24.15 21.28 0.15
C PHE A 24 -25.09 22.47 0.10
N LEU A 25 -26.37 22.21 0.33
CA LEU A 25 -27.42 23.22 0.40
C LEU A 25 -27.81 23.46 1.86
N ALA A 26 -27.89 24.72 2.27
CA ALA A 26 -28.49 25.10 3.54
C ALA A 26 -29.89 25.66 3.30
N ARG A 27 -30.85 25.18 4.09
CA ARG A 27 -32.22 25.72 4.08
C ARG A 27 -32.32 26.86 5.08
N TYR A 28 -32.55 28.08 4.59
CA TYR A 28 -32.84 29.25 5.41
C TYR A 28 -34.10 29.96 4.90
N ASN A 29 -35.06 30.22 5.80
CA ASN A 29 -36.37 30.81 5.46
C ASN A 29 -37.11 30.10 4.30
N GLY A 30 -37.03 28.77 4.25
CA GLY A 30 -37.70 27.96 3.22
C GLY A 30 -37.05 27.99 1.84
N LYS A 31 -35.88 28.62 1.70
CA LYS A 31 -35.07 28.59 0.48
C LYS A 31 -33.81 27.75 0.70
N ASP A 32 -33.50 26.93 -0.28
CA ASP A 32 -32.25 26.15 -0.31
C ASP A 32 -31.20 26.98 -1.07
N GLU A 33 -30.11 27.31 -0.40
CA GLU A 33 -28.99 28.07 -0.95
C GLU A 33 -27.72 27.21 -0.88
N GLU A 34 -26.90 27.23 -1.93
CA GLU A 34 -25.62 26.52 -1.95
C GLU A 34 -24.64 27.20 -0.99
N VAL A 35 -24.19 26.45 0.02
CA VAL A 35 -23.23 26.93 1.02
C VAL A 35 -21.83 26.38 0.79
N HIS A 36 -21.72 25.24 0.11
CA HIS A 36 -20.43 24.65 -0.20
C HIS A 36 -20.52 23.72 -1.42
N ARG A 37 -19.41 23.62 -2.14
CA ARG A 37 -19.23 22.68 -3.23
C ARG A 37 -17.86 22.04 -3.13
N PHE A 38 -17.85 20.72 -3.21
CA PHE A 38 -16.64 19.93 -3.19
C PHE A 38 -16.61 19.01 -4.42
N VAL A 39 -15.59 19.20 -5.26
CA VAL A 39 -15.39 18.39 -6.46
C VAL A 39 -14.43 17.26 -6.11
N PHE A 40 -14.77 16.02 -6.50
CA PHE A 40 -13.92 14.86 -6.27
C PHE A 40 -13.95 13.90 -7.46
N GLN A 41 -12.91 13.10 -7.60
CA GLN A 41 -12.82 12.04 -8.58
C GLN A 41 -12.92 10.69 -7.87
N THR A 42 -13.70 9.76 -8.42
CA THR A 42 -13.76 8.38 -7.93
C THR A 42 -12.49 7.61 -8.27
N SER A 43 -12.24 6.54 -7.52
CA SER A 43 -11.21 5.54 -7.82
C SER A 43 -11.30 5.08 -9.28
N ARG A 44 -10.15 4.76 -9.85
CA ARG A 44 -10.01 4.06 -11.13
C ARG A 44 -10.71 2.71 -11.13
N TYR A 45 -10.77 2.05 -9.97
CA TYR A 45 -11.37 0.74 -9.78
C TYR A 45 -12.79 0.89 -9.22
N ALA A 46 -13.65 -0.09 -9.49
CA ALA A 46 -15.01 -0.14 -8.97
C ALA A 46 -15.05 -0.45 -7.48
N ASP A 47 -14.15 -1.32 -7.01
CA ASP A 47 -14.03 -1.74 -5.64
C ASP A 47 -12.59 -2.16 -5.31
N PHE A 48 -12.40 -2.53 -4.05
CA PHE A 48 -11.09 -2.96 -3.54
C PHE A 48 -10.65 -4.29 -4.15
N ASP A 49 -11.58 -5.21 -4.43
CA ASP A 49 -11.28 -6.47 -5.13
C ASP A 49 -10.69 -6.23 -6.52
N GLU A 50 -11.30 -5.33 -7.31
CA GLU A 50 -10.79 -4.97 -8.64
C GLU A 50 -9.42 -4.28 -8.54
N GLN A 51 -9.23 -3.37 -7.57
CA GLN A 51 -7.93 -2.74 -7.32
C GLN A 51 -6.85 -3.78 -7.04
N ILE A 52 -7.08 -4.71 -6.11
CA ILE A 52 -6.10 -5.73 -5.77
C ILE A 52 -5.89 -6.66 -6.96
N ASN A 53 -6.96 -7.20 -7.56
CA ASN A 53 -6.87 -8.13 -8.69
C ASN A 53 -6.33 -7.51 -9.99
N SER A 54 -6.14 -6.20 -10.06
CA SER A 54 -5.51 -5.52 -11.21
C SER A 54 -4.07 -5.97 -11.48
N TYR A 55 -3.42 -6.72 -10.57
CA TYR A 55 -2.16 -7.40 -10.86
C TYR A 55 -2.27 -8.46 -11.96
N LYS A 56 -3.47 -8.99 -12.23
CA LYS A 56 -3.72 -9.93 -13.33
C LYS A 56 -3.81 -9.12 -14.63
N LEU A 57 -2.82 -9.27 -15.50
CA LEU A 57 -2.77 -8.56 -16.77
C LEU A 57 -3.48 -9.39 -17.85
N TYR A 58 -4.32 -8.73 -18.62
CA TYR A 58 -5.04 -9.30 -19.76
C TYR A 58 -4.68 -8.55 -21.04
N ASP A 59 -4.82 -9.19 -22.19
CA ASP A 59 -4.69 -8.54 -23.48
C ASP A 59 -5.96 -7.74 -23.86
N ASP A 60 -5.93 -7.05 -25.00
CA ASP A 60 -7.07 -6.27 -25.51
C ASP A 60 -8.33 -7.12 -25.79
N LYS A 61 -8.19 -8.45 -25.84
CA LYS A 61 -9.29 -9.41 -26.03
C LYS A 61 -9.77 -10.03 -24.71
N GLY A 62 -9.21 -9.63 -23.57
CA GLY A 62 -9.54 -10.15 -22.25
C GLY A 62 -8.91 -11.51 -21.94
N VAL A 63 -7.89 -11.94 -22.70
CA VAL A 63 -7.15 -13.18 -22.43
C VAL A 63 -6.07 -12.90 -21.41
N PHE A 64 -5.99 -13.74 -20.37
CA PHE A 64 -4.97 -13.63 -19.33
C PHE A 64 -3.56 -13.77 -19.94
N LEU A 65 -2.70 -12.80 -19.66
CA LEU A 65 -1.32 -12.77 -20.12
C LEU A 65 -0.36 -13.27 -19.04
N ARG A 66 -0.35 -12.59 -17.90
CA ARG A 66 0.56 -12.85 -16.77
C ARG A 66 0.14 -12.06 -15.55
N ASN A 67 0.70 -12.42 -14.40
CA ASN A 67 0.67 -11.56 -13.22
C ASN A 67 1.72 -10.46 -13.34
N ALA A 68 1.43 -9.28 -12.79
CA ALA A 68 2.34 -8.13 -12.67
C ALA A 68 3.40 -8.37 -11.57
N VAL A 69 4.16 -9.45 -11.73
CA VAL A 69 5.31 -9.80 -10.90
C VAL A 69 6.57 -9.47 -11.69
N TYR A 70 7.47 -8.67 -11.11
CA TYR A 70 8.66 -8.15 -11.77
C TYR A 70 9.93 -8.49 -10.99
N ASP A 71 10.83 -9.26 -11.60
CA ASP A 71 12.15 -9.61 -11.06
C ASP A 71 13.26 -8.79 -11.73
N ASN A 72 13.14 -7.47 -11.67
CA ASN A 72 14.12 -6.54 -12.24
C ASN A 72 14.64 -5.53 -11.22
N GLN A 73 14.32 -5.70 -9.93
CA GLN A 73 14.77 -4.82 -8.86
C GLN A 73 15.99 -5.39 -8.14
N GLY A 74 17.04 -5.65 -8.91
CA GLY A 74 18.31 -6.16 -8.41
C GLY A 74 19.33 -5.05 -8.12
N LYS A 75 19.94 -5.06 -6.93
CA LYS A 75 21.13 -4.25 -6.60
C LYS A 75 22.13 -5.11 -5.82
N ALA A 76 23.43 -4.78 -5.92
CA ALA A 76 24.43 -5.39 -5.05
C ALA A 76 24.37 -4.69 -3.69
N PHE A 77 23.91 -5.40 -2.66
CA PHE A 77 23.83 -4.85 -1.31
C PHE A 77 25.08 -5.19 -0.51
N GLY A 78 25.65 -4.19 0.16
CA GLY A 78 26.71 -4.41 1.15
C GLY A 78 26.16 -4.91 2.48
N ASN A 79 26.96 -5.67 3.23
CA ASN A 79 26.58 -6.20 4.54
C ASN A 79 26.13 -5.11 5.53
N ALA A 80 26.77 -3.93 5.49
CA ALA A 80 26.39 -2.81 6.34
C ALA A 80 24.98 -2.27 5.99
N GLN A 81 24.62 -2.24 4.70
CA GLN A 81 23.28 -1.81 4.25
C GLN A 81 22.23 -2.82 4.72
N LEU A 82 22.44 -4.11 4.47
CA LEU A 82 21.52 -5.17 4.92
C LEU A 82 21.35 -5.17 6.44
N THR A 83 22.42 -4.92 7.20
CA THR A 83 22.35 -4.78 8.66
C THR A 83 21.41 -3.65 9.08
N LYS A 84 21.50 -2.48 8.42
CA LYS A 84 20.58 -1.36 8.70
C LYS A 84 19.13 -1.69 8.36
N VAL A 85 18.89 -2.42 7.26
CA VAL A 85 17.53 -2.86 6.90
C VAL A 85 16.95 -3.79 7.96
N VAL A 86 17.72 -4.78 8.44
CA VAL A 86 17.28 -5.67 9.53
C VAL A 86 16.95 -4.85 10.79
N GLN A 87 17.79 -3.89 11.16
CA GLN A 87 17.55 -3.01 12.31
C GLN A 87 16.30 -2.15 12.13
N LEU A 88 16.06 -1.63 10.93
CA LEU A 88 14.86 -0.84 10.60
C LEU A 88 13.59 -1.69 10.68
N LEU A 89 13.58 -2.89 10.10
CA LEU A 89 12.44 -3.83 10.16
C LEU A 89 12.13 -4.27 11.59
N ALA A 90 13.16 -4.39 12.44
CA ALA A 90 13.01 -4.72 13.84
C ALA A 90 12.66 -3.51 14.73
N GLY A 91 12.68 -2.28 14.21
CA GLY A 91 12.43 -1.06 14.98
C GLY A 91 13.52 -0.73 16.00
N VAL A 92 14.76 -1.15 15.73
CA VAL A 92 15.93 -0.99 16.62
C VAL A 92 17.07 -0.19 15.97
N LEU A 93 16.83 0.41 14.80
CA LEU A 93 17.79 1.32 14.18
C LEU A 93 17.99 2.54 15.11
N PRO A 94 19.22 2.88 15.51
CA PRO A 94 19.44 3.97 16.46
C PRO A 94 18.96 5.33 15.92
N ASP A 95 18.22 6.09 16.73
CA ASP A 95 17.75 7.44 16.38
C ASP A 95 18.88 8.43 16.05
N THR A 96 20.12 8.10 16.44
CA THR A 96 21.33 8.86 16.11
C THR A 96 21.88 8.56 14.71
N ASP A 97 21.30 7.62 13.96
CA ASP A 97 21.72 7.35 12.58
C ASP A 97 21.52 8.62 11.74
N PRO A 98 22.56 9.09 11.02
CA PRO A 98 22.49 10.32 10.25
C PRO A 98 21.38 10.31 9.19
N LEU A 99 20.94 9.14 8.74
CA LEU A 99 19.87 9.03 7.76
C LEU A 99 18.54 9.60 8.27
N PHE A 100 18.26 9.58 9.58
CA PHE A 100 17.03 10.17 10.14
C PHE A 100 16.96 11.70 10.00
N SER A 101 18.12 12.36 9.87
CA SER A 101 18.15 13.81 9.59
C SER A 101 17.71 14.15 8.16
N THR A 102 17.80 13.18 7.25
CA THR A 102 17.48 13.35 5.82
C THR A 102 16.12 12.75 5.47
N TYR A 103 15.79 11.58 6.04
CA TYR A 103 14.58 10.82 5.76
C TYR A 103 13.79 10.60 7.05
N GLN A 104 12.64 11.29 7.17
CA GLN A 104 11.76 11.15 8.33
C GLN A 104 10.82 9.96 8.20
N ASP A 105 10.45 9.58 6.98
CA ASP A 105 9.55 8.47 6.72
C ASP A 105 10.34 7.14 6.62
N PRO A 106 9.94 6.07 7.33
CA PRO A 106 10.65 4.79 7.31
C PRO A 106 10.74 4.14 5.92
N TYR A 107 9.76 4.35 5.04
CA TYR A 107 9.80 3.83 3.68
C TYR A 107 10.78 4.62 2.82
N ASP A 108 10.78 5.95 2.91
CA ASP A 108 11.77 6.77 2.20
C ASP A 108 13.20 6.49 2.69
N LEU A 109 13.37 6.32 4.01
CA LEU A 109 14.60 5.91 4.65
C LEU A 109 15.10 4.57 4.10
N LEU A 110 14.21 3.58 3.95
CA LEU A 110 14.53 2.28 3.38
C LEU A 110 14.90 2.39 1.90
N MET A 111 14.01 2.94 1.08
CA MET A 111 14.10 2.88 -0.38
C MET A 111 15.17 3.81 -0.94
N THR A 112 15.23 5.04 -0.44
CA THR A 112 16.16 6.07 -0.93
C THR A 112 17.42 6.13 -0.08
N GLY A 113 17.29 6.01 1.24
CA GLY A 113 18.42 6.13 2.16
C GLY A 113 19.31 4.89 2.24
N ILE A 114 18.74 3.72 2.51
CA ILE A 114 19.51 2.49 2.75
C ILE A 114 19.74 1.70 1.46
N PHE A 115 18.68 1.40 0.73
CA PHE A 115 18.78 0.67 -0.53
C PHE A 115 19.32 1.55 -1.66
N GLU A 116 19.08 2.87 -1.60
CA GLU A 116 19.39 3.84 -2.66
C GLU A 116 18.93 3.29 -4.03
N MET A 117 17.66 2.87 -4.08
CA MET A 117 17.05 2.40 -5.31
C MET A 117 16.79 3.57 -6.25
N PRO A 118 16.93 3.35 -7.58
CA PRO A 118 16.49 4.35 -8.54
C PRO A 118 14.97 4.56 -8.43
N ALA A 119 14.53 5.75 -8.83
CA ALA A 119 13.10 6.03 -8.91
C ALA A 119 12.41 5.03 -9.85
N LEU A 120 11.39 4.35 -9.33
CA LEU A 120 10.58 3.43 -10.11
C LEU A 120 9.50 4.20 -10.87
N PRO A 121 9.13 3.78 -12.10
CA PRO A 121 8.00 4.37 -12.80
C PRO A 121 6.73 4.20 -11.95
N PRO A 122 5.77 5.15 -11.99
CA PRO A 122 4.52 5.03 -11.27
C PRO A 122 3.81 3.71 -11.61
N ALA A 123 3.31 3.02 -10.59
CA ALA A 123 2.55 1.79 -10.80
C ALA A 123 1.24 2.13 -11.50
N VAL A 124 0.89 1.37 -12.54
CA VAL A 124 -0.36 1.55 -13.30
C VAL A 124 -1.45 0.61 -12.79
N THR A 125 -1.06 -0.52 -12.21
CA THR A 125 -1.92 -1.52 -11.56
C THR A 125 -1.32 -1.87 -10.20
N THR A 126 -1.99 -2.73 -9.44
CA THR A 126 -1.32 -3.46 -8.36
C THR A 126 -0.22 -4.32 -8.97
N GLU A 127 0.99 -4.26 -8.43
CA GLU A 127 2.16 -5.00 -8.92
C GLU A 127 3.04 -5.43 -7.76
N VAL A 128 3.79 -6.52 -7.95
CA VAL A 128 4.76 -7.04 -6.99
C VAL A 128 6.14 -7.03 -7.63
N ASN A 129 7.06 -6.30 -7.03
CA ASN A 129 8.45 -6.20 -7.46
C ASN A 129 9.33 -7.01 -6.52
N ILE A 130 10.14 -7.92 -7.06
CA ILE A 130 11.07 -8.75 -6.30
C ILE A 130 12.37 -7.97 -6.12
N VAL A 131 12.69 -7.62 -4.88
CA VAL A 131 13.94 -6.93 -4.53
C VAL A 131 15.01 -7.97 -4.26
N ARG A 132 16.06 -7.99 -5.08
CA ARG A 132 17.08 -9.05 -5.08
C ARG A 132 18.47 -8.50 -4.80
N ASN A 133 19.23 -9.20 -3.97
CA ASN A 133 20.67 -8.98 -3.89
C ASN A 133 21.35 -9.71 -5.06
N ILE A 134 21.90 -8.96 -6.02
CA ILE A 134 22.51 -9.58 -7.22
C ILE A 134 23.83 -10.29 -6.91
N SER A 135 24.44 -10.03 -5.74
CA SER A 135 25.73 -10.61 -5.34
C SER A 135 25.62 -12.11 -5.04
N ASP A 136 24.49 -12.54 -4.46
CA ASP A 136 24.23 -13.91 -4.01
C ASP A 136 22.86 -14.46 -4.48
N ASN A 137 22.16 -13.67 -5.30
CA ASN A 137 20.84 -13.97 -5.85
C ASN A 137 19.72 -14.10 -4.80
N THR A 138 19.93 -13.65 -3.56
CA THR A 138 18.93 -13.74 -2.47
C THR A 138 17.78 -12.75 -2.67
N ILE A 139 16.55 -13.19 -2.36
CA ILE A 139 15.37 -12.31 -2.37
C ILE A 139 15.35 -11.57 -1.03
N VAL A 140 15.71 -10.29 -1.08
CA VAL A 140 15.76 -9.41 0.09
C VAL A 140 14.38 -9.03 0.57
N GLY A 141 13.40 -8.94 -0.33
CA GLY A 141 12.02 -8.59 0.01
C GLY A 141 11.13 -8.45 -1.21
N LEU A 142 9.85 -8.21 -0.95
CA LEU A 142 8.83 -7.93 -1.96
C LEU A 142 8.34 -6.51 -1.79
N LEU A 143 8.30 -5.76 -2.89
CA LEU A 143 7.74 -4.43 -2.95
C LEU A 143 6.41 -4.48 -3.69
N VAL A 144 5.31 -4.39 -2.94
CA VAL A 144 3.96 -4.29 -3.49
C VAL A 144 3.66 -2.82 -3.76
N ARG A 145 3.15 -2.50 -4.95
CA ARG A 145 2.83 -1.12 -5.36
C ARG A 145 1.47 -1.10 -6.03
N SER A 146 0.78 0.02 -5.94
CA SER A 146 -0.53 0.23 -6.55
C SER A 146 -0.63 1.66 -7.09
N ALA A 147 -1.45 1.87 -8.11
CA ALA A 147 -1.76 3.18 -8.66
C ALA A 147 -2.51 4.09 -7.67
N GLU A 148 -3.22 3.47 -6.72
CA GLU A 148 -4.00 4.13 -5.68
C GLU A 148 -3.63 3.59 -4.30
N PRO A 149 -3.84 4.37 -3.22
CA PRO A 149 -3.60 3.89 -1.86
C PRO A 149 -4.32 2.57 -1.60
N LEU A 150 -3.62 1.62 -0.98
CA LEU A 150 -4.20 0.34 -0.56
C LEU A 150 -5.09 0.50 0.68
N ASN A 151 -4.96 1.63 1.38
CA ASN A 151 -5.75 2.00 2.55
C ASN A 151 -5.63 3.50 2.83
N ASP A 152 -6.45 4.03 3.76
CA ASP A 152 -6.39 5.45 4.16
C ASP A 152 -4.97 5.85 4.61
N PRO A 153 -4.32 6.83 3.95
CA PRO A 153 -3.01 7.35 4.34
C PRO A 153 -2.92 7.89 5.77
N LYS A 154 -4.06 8.24 6.38
CA LYS A 154 -4.14 8.77 7.75
C LYS A 154 -4.35 7.70 8.81
N MET A 155 -4.39 6.43 8.41
CA MET A 155 -4.58 5.34 9.35
C MET A 155 -3.40 5.23 10.32
N PRO A 156 -3.64 4.99 11.62
CA PRO A 156 -2.57 4.71 12.57
C PRO A 156 -1.72 3.52 12.13
N ALA A 157 -0.41 3.61 12.27
CA ALA A 157 0.54 2.58 11.86
C ALA A 157 0.26 1.20 12.49
N SER A 158 -0.29 1.18 13.72
CA SER A 158 -0.66 -0.06 14.42
C SER A 158 -1.77 -0.85 13.72
N ILE A 159 -2.70 -0.16 13.06
CA ILE A 159 -3.79 -0.79 12.30
C ILE A 159 -3.29 -1.13 10.90
N LEU A 160 -2.54 -0.22 10.28
CA LEU A 160 -1.97 -0.39 8.95
C LEU A 160 -1.07 -1.64 8.86
N ALA A 161 -0.30 -1.94 9.91
CA ALA A 161 0.55 -3.13 9.96
C ALA A 161 -0.20 -4.46 9.75
N GLY A 162 -1.50 -4.52 10.06
CA GLY A 162 -2.36 -5.68 9.83
C GLY A 162 -3.07 -5.69 8.48
N SER A 163 -2.97 -4.60 7.72
CA SER A 163 -3.73 -4.41 6.48
C SER A 163 -3.20 -5.20 5.30
N ILE A 164 -1.91 -5.53 5.30
CA ILE A 164 -1.29 -6.35 4.26
C ILE A 164 -0.42 -7.38 4.95
N THR A 165 -0.76 -8.64 4.74
CA THR A 165 -0.04 -9.77 5.33
C THR A 165 0.45 -10.72 4.25
N LEU A 166 1.64 -11.28 4.45
CA LEU A 166 2.28 -12.22 3.54
C LEU A 166 2.47 -13.58 4.22
N SER A 167 2.06 -14.64 3.54
CA SER A 167 2.46 -16.01 3.85
C SER A 167 3.31 -16.56 2.70
N MET A 168 4.47 -17.10 3.04
CA MET A 168 5.44 -17.70 2.12
C MET A 168 5.34 -19.22 2.22
N ASN A 169 5.03 -19.93 1.13
CA ASN A 169 4.96 -21.39 1.08
C ASN A 169 4.08 -22.03 2.19
N GLY A 170 2.99 -21.34 2.58
CA GLY A 170 2.12 -21.77 3.67
C GLY A 170 2.69 -21.55 5.09
N GLY A 171 3.82 -20.87 5.20
CA GLY A 171 4.45 -20.48 6.46
C GLY A 171 3.69 -19.36 7.20
N PRO A 172 4.06 -19.08 8.45
CA PRO A 172 3.34 -18.14 9.30
C PRO A 172 3.51 -16.70 8.82
N VAL A 173 2.43 -15.93 8.92
CA VAL A 173 2.41 -14.50 8.55
C VAL A 173 3.32 -13.66 9.44
N THR A 174 3.46 -14.04 10.71
CA THR A 174 4.21 -13.30 11.74
C THR A 174 5.70 -13.18 11.47
N ASP A 175 6.23 -14.01 10.56
CA ASP A 175 7.64 -14.01 10.17
C ASP A 175 8.00 -12.81 9.29
N HIS A 176 6.99 -12.10 8.78
CA HIS A 176 7.16 -10.99 7.86
C HIS A 176 6.84 -9.65 8.52
N LYS A 177 7.61 -8.63 8.15
CA LYS A 177 7.44 -7.24 8.55
C LYS A 177 7.21 -6.40 7.32
N ALA A 178 6.30 -5.43 7.45
CA ALA A 178 5.87 -4.53 6.39
C ALA A 178 6.25 -3.09 6.74
N ILE A 179 6.79 -2.36 5.77
CA ILE A 179 7.06 -0.92 5.84
C ILE A 179 6.26 -0.26 4.72
N PHE A 180 5.33 0.61 5.08
CA PHE A 180 4.40 1.27 4.16
C PHE A 180 4.92 2.64 3.77
N SER A 181 4.70 3.03 2.51
CA SER A 181 4.88 4.41 2.08
C SER A 181 3.89 5.34 2.78
N LYS A 182 4.26 6.61 2.93
CA LYS A 182 3.43 7.64 3.57
C LYS A 182 2.01 7.76 3.02
N ASP A 183 1.84 7.49 1.73
CA ASP A 183 0.57 7.55 1.01
C ASP A 183 -0.13 6.19 0.89
N ASN A 184 0.42 5.14 1.50
CA ASN A 184 -0.07 3.76 1.46
C ASN A 184 -0.25 3.17 0.05
N THR A 185 0.41 3.73 -0.96
CA THR A 185 0.40 3.18 -2.33
C THR A 185 1.41 2.04 -2.50
N SER A 186 2.42 1.99 -1.64
CA SER A 186 3.51 1.01 -1.72
C SER A 186 3.81 0.41 -0.34
N VAL A 187 4.21 -0.86 -0.32
CA VAL A 187 4.66 -1.55 0.89
C VAL A 187 5.82 -2.47 0.57
N PHE A 188 6.89 -2.36 1.36
CA PHE A 188 7.99 -3.31 1.35
C PHE A 188 7.76 -4.36 2.43
N ILE A 189 7.85 -5.64 2.07
CA ILE A 189 7.61 -6.77 2.96
C ILE A 189 8.80 -7.73 2.91
N SER A 190 9.34 -8.10 4.07
CA SER A 190 10.44 -9.07 4.17
C SER A 190 10.43 -9.82 5.51
N ASN A 191 11.29 -10.83 5.65
CA ASN A 191 11.56 -11.52 6.90
C ASN A 191 12.79 -10.94 7.62
N ALA A 192 13.01 -11.34 8.88
CA ALA A 192 14.12 -10.84 9.69
C ALA A 192 15.52 -11.17 9.10
N GLY A 193 15.62 -12.22 8.26
CA GLY A 193 16.86 -12.65 7.64
C GLY A 193 17.15 -12.01 6.28
N LEU A 194 16.23 -11.19 5.73
CA LEU A 194 16.29 -10.66 4.37
C LEU A 194 16.57 -11.73 3.31
N ASN A 195 15.98 -12.90 3.51
CA ASN A 195 16.16 -14.07 2.65
C ASN A 195 14.81 -14.76 2.52
N LEU A 196 13.96 -14.22 1.66
CA LEU A 196 12.69 -14.84 1.31
C LEU A 196 12.97 -16.04 0.38
N ALA A 197 12.32 -17.16 0.67
CA ALA A 197 12.37 -18.32 -0.22
C ALA A 197 11.65 -18.01 -1.53
N ALA A 198 12.08 -18.61 -2.63
CA ALA A 198 11.25 -18.67 -3.84
C ALA A 198 10.05 -19.60 -3.62
N GLY A 199 8.99 -19.44 -4.42
CA GLY A 199 7.83 -20.32 -4.40
C GLY A 199 6.49 -19.59 -4.32
N SER A 200 5.54 -20.23 -3.65
CA SER A 200 4.17 -19.71 -3.53
C SER A 200 4.11 -18.59 -2.50
N VAL A 201 3.49 -17.48 -2.87
CA VAL A 201 3.24 -16.35 -1.98
C VAL A 201 1.76 -16.02 -1.95
N ALA A 202 1.22 -15.93 -0.73
CA ALA A 202 -0.16 -15.58 -0.48
C ALA A 202 -0.20 -14.25 0.27
N PHE A 203 -0.68 -13.22 -0.41
CA PHE A 203 -1.00 -11.94 0.19
C PHE A 203 -2.46 -11.92 0.63
N THR A 204 -2.72 -11.34 1.79
CA THR A 204 -4.06 -10.94 2.22
C THR A 204 -4.04 -9.43 2.43
N PHE A 205 -4.89 -8.75 1.67
CA PHE A 205 -5.13 -7.31 1.75
C PHE A 205 -6.46 -7.10 2.49
N ARG A 206 -6.48 -6.20 3.46
CA ARG A 206 -7.68 -5.82 4.22
C ARG A 206 -7.90 -4.33 4.07
N TYR A 207 -9.07 -3.93 3.63
CA TYR A 207 -9.47 -2.53 3.55
C TYR A 207 -10.18 -2.13 4.84
N TYR A 208 -9.70 -1.05 5.45
CA TYR A 208 -10.26 -0.48 6.66
C TYR A 208 -10.90 0.88 6.39
N GLN A 209 -12.08 1.09 6.95
CA GLN A 209 -12.77 2.37 6.90
C GLN A 209 -13.03 2.92 8.31
N PHE A 210 -12.78 4.21 8.50
CA PHE A 210 -13.13 4.89 9.75
C PHE A 210 -14.63 5.15 9.82
N ASN A 211 -15.30 4.60 10.83
CA ASN A 211 -16.75 4.74 11.01
C ASN A 211 -17.18 5.96 11.85
N GLY A 212 -16.23 6.86 12.17
CA GLY A 212 -16.46 7.99 13.07
C GLY A 212 -15.94 7.76 14.50
N THR A 213 -15.66 6.52 14.88
CA THR A 213 -15.11 6.14 16.21
C THR A 213 -13.83 5.33 16.07
N GLU A 214 -13.82 4.32 15.20
CA GLU A 214 -12.69 3.42 14.98
C GLU A 214 -12.58 3.01 13.51
N TYR A 215 -11.44 2.43 13.14
CA TYR A 215 -11.28 1.77 11.84
C TYR A 215 -11.83 0.35 11.92
N GLN A 216 -12.72 -0.01 10.99
CA GLN A 216 -13.28 -1.35 10.88
C GLN A 216 -12.92 -1.95 9.52
N GLU A 217 -12.64 -3.26 9.51
CA GLU A 217 -12.43 -3.99 8.26
C GLU A 217 -13.75 -4.02 7.49
N LEU A 218 -13.72 -3.51 6.26
CA LEU A 218 -14.88 -3.48 5.37
C LEU A 218 -14.77 -4.54 4.28
N ASP A 219 -13.55 -4.85 3.85
CA ASP A 219 -13.29 -5.81 2.78
C ASP A 219 -11.96 -6.53 2.97
N ASN A 220 -11.84 -7.74 2.44
CA ASN A 220 -10.60 -8.48 2.37
C ASN A 220 -10.45 -9.25 1.05
N VAL A 221 -9.24 -9.20 0.50
CA VAL A 221 -8.92 -9.78 -0.80
C VAL A 221 -7.61 -10.55 -0.70
N SER A 222 -7.59 -11.77 -1.23
CA SER A 222 -6.39 -12.60 -1.27
C SER A 222 -5.79 -12.66 -2.68
N ALA A 223 -4.47 -12.52 -2.77
CA ALA A 223 -3.71 -12.68 -4.00
C ALA A 223 -2.67 -13.79 -3.83
N ASN A 224 -2.73 -14.80 -4.69
CA ASN A 224 -1.78 -15.92 -4.70
C ASN A 224 -0.90 -15.82 -5.95
N LEU A 225 0.41 -15.78 -5.76
CA LEU A 225 1.42 -15.60 -6.80
C LEU A 225 2.54 -16.64 -6.64
N ILE A 226 3.38 -16.74 -7.66
CA ILE A 226 4.63 -17.51 -7.62
C ILE A 226 5.77 -16.54 -7.90
N ILE A 227 6.81 -16.59 -7.07
CA ILE A 227 8.04 -15.78 -7.19
C ILE A 227 9.31 -16.64 -7.20
#